data_AF-A0A1C3N7C1-F1
#
_entry.id   AF-A0A1C3N7C1-F1
#
_cell.length_a   1.000
_cell.length_b   1.000
_cell.length_c   1.000
_cell.angle_alpha   90.00
_cell.angle_beta   90.00
_cell.angle_gamma   90.00
#
_symmetry.space_group_name_H-M   'P 1'
#
loop_
_entity.id
_entity.type
_entity.pdbx_description
1 polymer ?
#
loop_
_entity_poly.entity_id
_entity_poly.type
_entity_poly.pdbx_seq_one_letter_code
_entity_poly.pdbx_strand_id
1 'polypeptide(L)'
;MRAIWKGAVSFGLVSIAVKLYSATEEKDIRFHQVHREDGGRIRYKRTCSICGEEVTYDDIAKGYDIGGGEMVILTDEDFAELPLSTSHAIDVLEFVPAEQVDPILYNKAYFLEPEGSATKPYVLLRDALLDSERVAIVKVALRQREQLATLRVREGVLLLNTMLWPDEVRTPDFGFLDEDLKVRPPELAMASSLIDSMTGEFEPDAFTDDYRAALQEVIDAKVEGREVVQPEEVEEAPAAAVDLMAALKASVDRARAARGEQPARGGGAEPTPISSARSAQKAAAQKKATKAPAKKAAEKKAAPKKAAAKKTTAKKTGEAAKKTTKKTAPKKTA
;
A
#
# COMPACT_ATOMS: atom_id res chain seq x y z
N MET A 1 18.16 8.51 -19.66
CA MET A 1 17.71 9.15 -18.41
C MET A 1 17.58 10.65 -18.65
N ARG A 2 16.54 11.34 -18.15
CA ARG A 2 16.35 12.80 -18.32
C ARG A 2 16.49 13.50 -16.97
N ALA A 3 17.30 14.56 -16.91
CA ALA A 3 17.45 15.36 -15.70
C ALA A 3 16.12 16.06 -15.38
N ILE A 4 15.68 15.94 -14.12
CA ILE A 4 14.43 16.50 -13.60
C ILE A 4 14.70 17.82 -12.89
N TRP A 5 15.87 17.96 -12.27
CA TRP A 5 16.30 19.14 -11.52
C TRP A 5 17.81 19.34 -11.65
N LYS A 6 18.24 20.59 -11.44
CA LYS A 6 19.64 21.03 -11.37
C LYS A 6 19.82 21.92 -10.15
N GLY A 7 20.97 21.81 -9.49
CA GLY A 7 21.35 22.65 -8.38
C GLY A 7 22.71 22.23 -7.83
N ALA A 8 22.95 22.44 -6.54
CA ALA A 8 24.17 22.00 -5.90
C ALA A 8 23.93 21.31 -4.55
N VAL A 9 24.76 20.33 -4.20
CA VAL A 9 24.88 19.83 -2.83
C VAL A 9 25.79 20.80 -2.06
N SER A 10 25.27 21.39 -1.00
CA SER A 10 25.96 22.33 -0.14
C SER A 10 26.22 21.69 1.22
N PHE A 11 27.47 21.69 1.69
CA PHE A 11 27.81 21.32 3.06
C PHE A 11 28.87 22.28 3.61
N GLY A 12 28.49 23.07 4.61
CA GLY A 12 29.32 24.16 5.14
C GLY A 12 29.71 25.16 4.05
N LEU A 13 30.98 25.16 3.64
CA LEU A 13 31.52 26.07 2.62
C LEU A 13 31.74 25.41 1.24
N VAL A 14 31.43 24.11 1.10
CA VAL A 14 31.62 23.37 -0.15
C VAL A 14 30.30 23.28 -0.89
N SER A 15 30.32 23.58 -2.19
CA SER A 15 29.16 23.46 -3.08
C SER A 15 29.52 22.62 -4.30
N ILE A 16 28.74 21.57 -4.57
CA ILE A 16 28.97 20.57 -5.61
C ILE A 16 27.80 20.61 -6.59
N ALA A 17 28.01 21.16 -7.79
CA ALA A 17 27.00 21.22 -8.83
C ALA A 17 26.57 19.81 -9.27
N VAL A 18 25.26 19.54 -9.28
CA VAL A 18 24.67 18.23 -9.60
C VAL A 18 23.40 18.33 -10.44
N LYS A 19 23.14 17.27 -11.21
CA LYS A 19 21.87 17.00 -11.89
C LYS A 19 21.18 15.83 -11.20
N LEU A 20 19.86 15.90 -11.10
CA LEU A 20 19.04 14.93 -10.38
C LEU A 20 18.10 14.21 -11.36
N TYR A 21 18.10 12.88 -11.30
CA TYR A 21 17.38 11.97 -12.20
C TYR A 21 16.53 10.99 -11.40
N SER A 22 15.38 10.54 -11.93
CA SER A 22 14.60 9.48 -11.26
C SER A 22 15.40 8.18 -11.17
N ALA A 23 15.49 7.58 -9.97
CA ALA A 23 16.08 6.25 -9.80
C ALA A 23 15.07 5.12 -9.95
N THR A 24 13.77 5.44 -9.95
CA THR A 24 12.67 4.49 -10.19
C THR A 24 11.89 4.83 -11.46
N GLU A 25 11.35 3.80 -12.09
CA GLU A 25 10.43 3.88 -13.23
C GLU A 25 9.29 2.87 -13.04
N GLU A 26 8.06 3.34 -13.22
CA GLU A 26 6.83 2.56 -13.17
C GLU A 26 6.62 1.85 -14.52
N LYS A 27 6.52 0.52 -14.50
CA LYS A 27 6.49 -0.34 -15.72
C LYS A 27 5.09 -0.84 -16.08
N ASP A 28 4.05 -0.15 -15.58
CA ASP A 28 2.67 -0.57 -15.73
C ASP A 28 2.13 -0.37 -17.16
N ILE A 29 1.20 -1.24 -17.55
CA ILE A 29 0.51 -1.15 -18.84
C ILE A 29 -0.41 0.08 -18.83
N ARG A 30 -0.05 1.09 -19.63
CA ARG A 30 -0.78 2.38 -19.66
C ARG A 30 -2.02 2.28 -20.54
N PHE A 31 -3.19 2.29 -19.89
CA PHE A 31 -4.47 2.36 -20.58
C PHE A 31 -4.84 3.81 -20.93
N HIS A 32 -5.34 4.01 -22.15
CA HIS A 32 -6.03 5.23 -22.51
C HIS A 32 -7.53 5.06 -22.31
N GLN A 33 -8.18 6.07 -21.74
CA GLN A 33 -9.64 6.11 -21.69
C GLN A 33 -10.21 6.27 -23.11
N VAL A 34 -11.05 5.31 -23.48
CA VAL A 34 -11.74 5.27 -24.77
C VAL A 34 -13.24 5.10 -24.54
N HIS A 35 -14.05 5.68 -25.43
CA HIS A 35 -15.47 5.41 -25.48
C HIS A 35 -15.69 3.94 -25.87
N ARG A 36 -16.56 3.24 -25.11
CA ARG A 36 -16.65 1.77 -25.13
C ARG A 36 -17.16 1.21 -26.46
N GLU A 37 -17.98 1.98 -27.18
CA GLU A 37 -18.68 1.53 -28.38
C GLU A 37 -17.86 1.71 -29.66
N ASP A 38 -17.01 2.74 -29.74
CA ASP A 38 -16.29 3.14 -30.96
C ASP A 38 -14.75 3.23 -30.80
N GLY A 39 -14.23 3.08 -29.58
CA GLY A 39 -12.80 3.21 -29.29
C GLY A 39 -12.24 4.65 -29.30
N GLY A 40 -13.11 5.67 -29.44
CA GLY A 40 -12.75 7.07 -29.52
C GLY A 40 -12.06 7.58 -28.25
N ARG A 41 -10.94 8.31 -28.38
CA ARG A 41 -10.19 8.87 -27.24
C ARG A 41 -11.02 9.92 -26.50
N ILE A 42 -11.25 9.70 -25.20
CA ILE A 42 -11.92 10.66 -24.33
C ILE A 42 -11.02 11.89 -24.11
N ARG A 43 -11.60 13.09 -24.16
CA ARG A 43 -10.93 14.36 -23.88
C ARG A 43 -11.69 15.12 -22.79
N TYR A 44 -10.96 15.72 -21.86
CA TYR A 44 -11.51 16.58 -20.82
C TYR A 44 -11.31 18.05 -21.17
N LYS A 45 -12.31 18.87 -20.84
CA LYS A 45 -12.24 20.35 -20.84
C LYS A 45 -12.30 20.81 -19.39
N ARG A 46 -11.56 21.87 -19.05
CA ARG A 46 -11.66 22.54 -17.75
C ARG A 46 -12.54 23.76 -17.92
N THR A 47 -13.52 23.93 -17.05
CA THR A 47 -14.51 25.00 -17.15
C THR A 47 -14.68 25.64 -15.78
N CYS A 48 -14.60 26.97 -15.72
CA CYS A 48 -14.80 27.70 -14.47
C CYS A 48 -16.27 27.62 -14.04
N SER A 49 -16.53 27.28 -12.77
CA SER A 49 -17.88 27.17 -12.22
C SER A 49 -18.61 28.51 -12.06
N ILE A 50 -17.88 29.63 -12.08
CA ILE A 50 -18.42 30.99 -11.86
C ILE A 50 -18.80 31.66 -13.18
N CYS A 51 -17.88 31.71 -14.16
CA CYS A 51 -18.15 32.33 -15.47
C CYS A 51 -18.62 31.34 -16.55
N GLY A 52 -18.44 30.03 -16.36
CA GLY A 52 -18.79 29.01 -17.37
C GLY A 52 -17.83 28.92 -18.56
N GLU A 53 -16.71 29.66 -18.53
CA GLU A 53 -15.73 29.69 -19.61
C GLU A 53 -14.75 28.51 -19.52
N GLU A 54 -14.27 28.04 -20.68
CA GLU A 54 -13.20 27.05 -20.75
C GLU A 54 -11.85 27.70 -20.45
N VAL A 55 -11.13 27.17 -19.45
CA VAL A 55 -9.86 27.73 -18.96
C VAL A 55 -8.68 26.87 -19.36
N THR A 56 -7.54 27.49 -19.68
CA THR A 56 -6.29 26.78 -19.97
C THR A 56 -5.59 26.37 -18.66
N TYR A 57 -4.35 25.87 -18.72
CA TYR A 57 -3.60 25.57 -17.50
C TYR A 57 -2.99 26.86 -16.89
N ASP A 58 -2.61 27.81 -17.75
CA ASP A 58 -1.94 29.05 -17.35
C ASP A 58 -2.91 30.02 -16.64
N ASP A 59 -4.22 29.85 -16.84
CA ASP A 59 -5.29 30.59 -16.15
C ASP A 59 -5.65 30.03 -14.76
N ILE A 60 -4.99 28.96 -14.29
CA ILE A 60 -5.37 28.24 -13.06
C ILE A 60 -4.37 28.53 -11.92
N ALA A 61 -4.72 29.49 -11.07
CA ALA A 61 -4.06 29.74 -9.79
C ALA A 61 -4.52 28.78 -8.68
N LYS A 62 -3.81 28.74 -7.54
CA LYS A 62 -4.18 27.90 -6.39
C LYS A 62 -5.04 28.70 -5.41
N GLY A 63 -6.20 28.17 -5.03
CA GLY A 63 -7.06 28.77 -4.00
C GLY A 63 -6.89 28.12 -2.63
N TYR A 64 -6.80 28.93 -1.58
CA TYR A 64 -6.87 28.51 -0.17
C TYR A 64 -8.14 29.09 0.48
N ASP A 65 -9.01 28.22 0.98
CA ASP A 65 -10.24 28.61 1.69
C ASP A 65 -9.89 28.99 3.14
N ILE A 66 -10.15 30.25 3.51
CA ILE A 66 -9.95 30.75 4.88
C ILE A 66 -11.19 30.55 5.78
N GLY A 67 -12.24 29.93 5.25
CA GLY A 67 -13.53 29.73 5.88
C GLY A 67 -14.53 30.82 5.47
N GLY A 68 -15.82 30.51 5.61
CA GLY A 68 -16.91 31.44 5.29
C GLY A 68 -17.15 31.70 3.80
N GLY A 69 -16.40 31.03 2.91
CA GLY A 69 -16.48 31.23 1.46
C GLY A 69 -15.54 32.30 0.92
N GLU A 70 -14.62 32.82 1.75
CA GLU A 70 -13.53 33.69 1.31
C GLU A 70 -12.34 32.83 0.85
N MET A 71 -11.80 33.17 -0.33
CA MET A 71 -10.70 32.43 -0.96
C MET A 71 -9.50 33.34 -1.15
N VAL A 72 -8.34 32.93 -0.62
CA VAL A 72 -7.05 33.54 -0.96
C VAL A 72 -6.54 32.87 -2.24
N ILE A 73 -6.25 33.65 -3.26
CA ILE A 73 -5.65 33.16 -4.52
C ILE A 73 -4.14 33.34 -4.40
N LEU A 74 -3.40 32.27 -4.68
CA LEU A 74 -1.94 32.22 -4.73
C LEU A 74 -1.50 31.98 -6.19
N THR A 75 -0.80 32.95 -6.76
CA THR A 75 -0.22 32.89 -8.10
C THR A 75 1.14 32.20 -8.09
N ASP A 76 1.70 31.90 -9.26
CA ASP A 76 3.07 31.34 -9.33
C ASP A 76 4.15 32.37 -8.93
N GLU A 77 3.89 33.68 -9.01
CA GLU A 77 4.76 34.70 -8.41
C GLU A 77 4.81 34.59 -6.88
N ASP A 78 3.66 34.42 -6.21
CA ASP A 78 3.59 34.24 -4.75
C ASP A 78 4.42 33.03 -4.28
N PHE A 79 4.48 31.96 -5.08
CA PHE A 79 5.32 30.79 -4.81
C PHE A 79 6.81 31.03 -5.12
N ALA A 80 7.14 31.92 -6.05
CA ALA A 80 8.51 32.26 -6.42
C ALA A 80 9.19 33.22 -5.42
N GLU A 81 8.42 34.08 -4.75
CA GLU A 81 8.92 35.00 -3.72
C GLU A 81 9.06 34.35 -2.33
N LEU A 82 8.71 33.07 -2.16
CA LEU A 82 8.86 32.36 -0.89
C LEU A 82 10.34 32.35 -0.44
N PRO A 83 10.66 32.71 0.82
CA PRO A 83 12.03 32.84 1.31
C PRO A 83 12.66 31.47 1.66
N LEU A 84 12.68 30.55 0.70
CA LEU A 84 13.29 29.23 0.83
C LEU A 84 14.78 29.27 0.47
N SER A 85 15.66 29.11 1.46
CA SER A 85 17.11 29.02 1.26
C SER A 85 17.53 27.84 0.37
N THR A 86 16.67 26.83 0.25
CA THR A 86 16.90 25.57 -0.47
C THR A 86 16.50 25.62 -1.96
N SER A 87 16.03 26.76 -2.47
CA SER A 87 15.43 26.91 -3.82
C SER A 87 16.21 26.25 -4.99
N HIS A 88 17.55 26.21 -4.91
CA HIS A 88 18.42 25.48 -5.85
C HIS A 88 19.54 24.68 -5.16
N ALA A 89 19.37 24.33 -3.89
CA ALA A 89 20.38 23.66 -3.08
C ALA A 89 19.83 22.41 -2.39
N ILE A 90 20.67 21.39 -2.30
CA ILE A 90 20.54 20.26 -1.38
C ILE A 90 21.44 20.62 -0.19
N ASP A 91 20.86 21.14 0.87
CA ASP A 91 21.58 21.61 2.05
C ASP A 91 21.77 20.46 3.05
N VAL A 92 23.02 20.12 3.35
CA VAL A 92 23.38 19.01 4.26
C VAL A 92 23.34 19.50 5.70
N LEU A 93 22.41 18.94 6.48
CA LEU A 93 22.20 19.30 7.88
C LEU A 93 23.12 18.51 8.82
N GLU A 94 23.15 17.19 8.67
CA GLU A 94 23.88 16.28 9.55
C GLU A 94 24.17 14.92 8.88
N PHE A 95 24.97 14.08 9.53
CA PHE A 95 25.32 12.74 9.07
C PHE A 95 24.97 11.71 10.16
N VAL A 96 24.11 10.74 9.84
CA VAL A 96 23.61 9.73 10.78
C VAL A 96 23.88 8.31 10.27
N PRO A 97 23.98 7.30 11.15
CA PRO A 97 23.96 5.89 10.74
C PRO A 97 22.68 5.56 9.96
N ALA A 98 22.79 4.72 8.92
CA ALA A 98 21.65 4.38 8.06
C ALA A 98 20.46 3.76 8.86
N GLU A 99 20.77 2.99 9.90
CA GLU A 99 19.80 2.32 10.78
C GLU A 99 18.91 3.28 11.60
N GLN A 100 19.30 4.55 11.75
CA GLN A 100 18.48 5.54 12.45
C GLN A 100 17.35 6.10 11.57
N VAL A 101 17.40 5.86 10.26
CA VAL A 101 16.35 6.30 9.33
C VAL A 101 15.37 5.14 9.12
N ASP A 102 14.24 5.20 9.83
CA ASP A 102 13.15 4.23 9.68
C ASP A 102 12.71 4.15 8.20
N PRO A 103 12.66 2.95 7.59
CA PRO A 103 12.20 2.76 6.22
C PRO A 103 10.84 3.39 5.90
N ILE A 104 9.94 3.56 6.88
CA ILE A 104 8.63 4.21 6.70
C ILE A 104 8.76 5.67 6.23
N LEU A 105 9.89 6.32 6.50
CA LEU A 105 10.13 7.70 6.10
C LEU A 105 10.49 7.82 4.62
N TYR A 106 10.96 6.76 3.95
CA TYR A 106 11.40 6.85 2.56
C TYR A 106 10.24 6.99 1.56
N ASN A 107 10.43 7.89 0.58
CA ASN A 107 9.46 8.15 -0.48
C ASN A 107 10.08 7.89 -1.87
N LYS A 108 10.57 8.92 -2.59
CA LYS A 108 11.11 8.77 -3.96
C LYS A 108 12.62 8.80 -3.99
N ALA A 109 13.21 7.89 -4.76
CA ALA A 109 14.65 7.78 -4.95
C ALA A 109 15.10 8.47 -6.26
N TYR A 110 16.24 9.14 -6.20
CA TYR A 110 16.82 9.90 -7.30
C TYR A 110 18.34 9.72 -7.37
N PHE A 111 18.89 9.55 -8.57
CA PHE A 111 20.34 9.54 -8.79
C PHE A 111 20.88 10.95 -9.00
N LEU A 112 22.06 11.24 -8.42
CA LEU A 112 22.77 12.50 -8.62
C LEU A 112 24.00 12.29 -9.53
N GLU A 113 24.12 13.10 -10.56
CA GLU A 113 25.30 13.18 -11.45
C GLU A 113 26.02 14.51 -11.22
N PRO A 114 27.36 14.55 -11.03
CA PRO A 114 28.10 15.81 -10.92
C PRO A 114 28.14 16.57 -12.26
N GLU A 115 28.07 17.90 -12.23
CA GLU A 115 28.18 18.74 -13.43
C GLU A 115 29.56 19.43 -13.50
N GLY A 116 30.28 19.24 -14.62
CA GLY A 116 31.53 19.95 -14.93
C GLY A 116 32.67 19.64 -13.97
N SER A 117 33.25 20.68 -13.35
CA SER A 117 34.38 20.57 -12.42
C SER A 117 34.01 19.96 -11.06
N ALA A 118 32.72 19.74 -10.78
CA ALA A 118 32.23 19.19 -9.52
C ALA A 118 32.56 17.70 -9.31
N THR A 119 33.07 16.99 -10.32
CA THR A 119 33.36 15.54 -10.25
C THR A 119 34.30 15.15 -9.11
N LYS A 120 35.39 15.89 -8.88
CA LYS A 120 36.35 15.58 -7.81
C LYS A 120 35.74 15.71 -6.39
N PRO A 121 35.10 16.84 -6.01
CA PRO A 121 34.46 16.93 -4.69
C PRO A 121 33.24 16.01 -4.55
N TYR A 122 32.50 15.70 -5.64
CA TYR A 122 31.44 14.69 -5.63
C TYR A 122 31.98 13.31 -5.24
N VAL A 123 33.06 12.86 -5.89
CA VAL A 123 33.69 11.56 -5.59
C VAL A 123 34.22 11.54 -4.16
N LEU A 124 34.84 12.63 -3.69
CA LEU A 124 35.29 12.74 -2.30
C LEU A 124 34.14 12.61 -1.28
N LEU A 125 33.00 13.28 -1.52
CA LEU A 125 31.82 13.16 -0.66
C LEU A 125 31.23 11.75 -0.69
N ARG A 126 31.14 11.15 -1.88
CA ARG A 126 30.67 9.77 -2.05
C ARG A 126 31.55 8.79 -1.28
N ASP A 127 32.86 8.85 -1.47
CA ASP A 127 33.79 7.90 -0.85
C ASP A 127 33.81 8.10 0.67
N ALA A 128 33.78 9.34 1.16
CA ALA A 128 33.65 9.63 2.59
C ALA A 128 32.33 9.11 3.22
N LEU A 129 31.19 9.18 2.50
CA LEU A 129 29.92 8.60 2.96
C LEU A 129 29.96 7.07 2.99
N LEU A 130 30.63 6.45 2.02
CA LEU A 130 30.80 5.00 1.94
C LEU A 130 31.69 4.49 3.09
N ASP A 131 32.88 5.09 3.25
CA ASP A 131 33.88 4.71 4.26
C ASP A 131 33.42 4.94 5.70
N SER A 132 32.50 5.89 5.92
CA SER A 132 31.97 6.21 7.26
C SER A 132 30.70 5.44 7.64
N GLU A 133 30.11 4.69 6.70
CA GLU A 133 28.80 4.03 6.86
C GLU A 133 27.72 5.02 7.38
N ARG A 134 27.64 6.20 6.75
CA ARG A 134 26.68 7.25 7.10
C ARG A 134 25.78 7.61 5.92
N VAL A 135 24.60 8.12 6.25
CA VAL A 135 23.72 8.84 5.34
C VAL A 135 23.69 10.31 5.78
N ALA A 136 23.73 11.24 4.83
CA ALA A 136 23.54 12.64 5.15
C ALA A 136 22.04 12.95 5.17
N ILE A 137 21.56 13.61 6.22
CA ILE A 137 20.22 14.20 6.25
C ILE A 137 20.30 15.56 5.58
N VAL A 138 19.45 15.79 4.59
CA VAL A 138 19.49 16.98 3.74
C VAL A 138 18.10 17.59 3.58
N LYS A 139 18.05 18.91 3.35
CA LYS A 139 16.85 19.59 2.85
C LYS A 139 17.04 19.95 1.38
N VAL A 140 15.98 19.78 0.59
CA VAL A 140 15.98 20.12 -0.83
C VAL A 140 14.64 20.73 -1.25
N ALA A 141 14.69 21.83 -2.02
CA ALA A 141 13.50 22.33 -2.70
C ALA A 141 13.33 21.60 -4.06
N LEU A 142 12.35 20.71 -4.14
CA LEU A 142 11.95 20.09 -5.40
C LEU A 142 10.65 20.75 -5.89
N ARG A 143 10.74 21.42 -7.04
CA ARG A 143 9.67 22.22 -7.67
C ARG A 143 9.27 23.45 -6.83
N GLN A 144 8.31 23.28 -5.92
CA GLN A 144 7.70 24.35 -5.10
C GLN A 144 7.55 23.93 -3.63
N ARG A 145 8.24 22.86 -3.20
CA ARG A 145 8.20 22.37 -1.82
C ARG A 145 9.60 22.01 -1.34
N GLU A 146 9.96 22.51 -0.15
CA GLU A 146 11.06 21.96 0.62
C GLU A 146 10.64 20.58 1.15
N GLN A 147 11.55 19.61 1.04
CA GLN A 147 11.39 18.27 1.60
C GLN A 147 12.66 17.88 2.35
N LEU A 148 12.48 17.10 3.41
CA LEU A 148 13.57 16.33 3.99
C LEU A 148 13.96 15.20 3.02
N ALA A 149 15.23 14.82 3.00
CA ALA A 149 15.74 13.71 2.22
C ALA A 149 16.97 13.10 2.90
N THR A 150 17.33 11.87 2.52
CA THR A 150 18.67 11.32 2.77
C THR A 150 19.52 11.35 1.50
N LEU A 151 20.81 11.58 1.67
CA LEU A 151 21.83 11.41 0.64
C LEU A 151 22.75 10.26 1.06
N ARG A 152 22.78 9.19 0.26
CA ARG A 152 23.56 7.97 0.54
C ARG A 152 24.26 7.46 -0.71
N VAL A 153 25.16 6.51 -0.56
CA VAL A 153 25.84 5.86 -1.69
C VAL A 153 25.08 4.60 -2.12
N ARG A 154 24.94 4.40 -3.43
CA ARG A 154 24.49 3.13 -4.04
C ARG A 154 25.20 2.96 -5.38
N GLU A 155 25.73 1.77 -5.67
CA GLU A 155 26.30 1.42 -6.99
C GLU A 155 27.34 2.43 -7.53
N GLY A 156 28.14 3.03 -6.64
CA GLY A 156 29.16 4.01 -7.00
C GLY A 156 28.64 5.42 -7.33
N VAL A 157 27.36 5.71 -7.11
CA VAL A 157 26.75 7.04 -7.23
C VAL A 157 26.07 7.49 -5.93
N LEU A 158 25.87 8.80 -5.81
CA LEU A 158 25.01 9.38 -4.77
C LEU A 158 23.54 9.21 -5.16
N LEU A 159 22.78 8.67 -4.21
CA LEU A 159 21.34 8.46 -4.26
C LEU A 159 20.69 9.41 -3.24
N LEU A 160 19.78 10.26 -3.69
CA LEU A 160 18.92 11.08 -2.84
C LEU A 160 17.55 10.40 -2.72
N ASN A 161 17.17 10.00 -1.51
CA ASN A 161 15.82 9.54 -1.21
C ASN A 161 15.06 10.66 -0.51
N THR A 162 14.01 11.19 -1.13
CA THR A 162 13.09 12.09 -0.42
C THR A 162 12.41 11.36 0.71
N MET A 163 12.11 12.09 1.78
CA MET A 163 11.45 11.58 2.97
C MET A 163 10.07 12.21 3.16
N LEU A 164 9.22 11.50 3.88
CA LEU A 164 8.05 12.07 4.55
C LEU A 164 8.50 12.89 5.76
N TRP A 165 7.78 13.96 6.08
CA TRP A 165 7.98 14.66 7.34
C TRP A 165 7.42 13.82 8.51
N PRO A 166 7.97 13.94 9.74
CA PRO A 166 7.52 13.15 10.88
C PRO A 166 6.02 13.28 11.22
N ASP A 167 5.41 14.43 10.91
CA ASP A 167 3.98 14.71 11.08
C ASP A 167 3.09 14.14 9.96
N GLU A 168 3.68 13.74 8.82
CA GLU A 168 2.97 12.99 7.78
C GLU A 168 2.84 11.49 8.11
N VAL A 169 3.63 10.99 9.07
CA VAL A 169 3.58 9.59 9.54
C VAL A 169 2.48 9.43 10.59
N ARG A 170 1.54 8.52 10.32
CA ARG A 170 0.44 8.23 11.25
C ARG A 170 0.91 7.31 12.38
N THR A 171 0.56 7.66 13.62
CA THR A 171 0.66 6.73 14.76
C THR A 171 -0.36 5.59 14.62
N PRO A 172 0.02 4.33 14.86
CA PRO A 172 -0.93 3.23 14.90
C PRO A 172 -1.86 3.38 16.11
N ASP A 173 -3.17 3.44 15.85
CA ASP A 173 -4.24 3.55 16.85
C ASP A 173 -5.24 2.41 16.59
N PHE A 174 -4.95 1.24 17.18
CA PHE A 174 -5.73 0.02 17.01
C PHE A 174 -5.94 -0.64 18.37
N GLY A 175 -7.20 -0.84 18.78
CA GLY A 175 -7.53 -1.31 20.13
C GLY A 175 -6.96 -2.68 20.52
N PHE A 176 -6.51 -3.51 19.58
CA PHE A 176 -5.83 -4.78 19.89
C PHE A 176 -4.44 -4.57 20.53
N LEU A 177 -3.85 -3.39 20.39
CA LEU A 177 -2.55 -3.04 21.00
C LEU A 177 -2.64 -2.91 22.52
N ASP A 178 -3.84 -2.62 23.05
CA ASP A 178 -4.12 -2.53 24.49
C ASP A 178 -4.59 -3.86 25.10
N GLU A 179 -4.71 -4.94 24.31
CA GLU A 179 -5.15 -6.26 24.78
C GLU A 179 -3.96 -7.09 25.35
N ASP A 180 -4.01 -7.49 26.64
CA ASP A 180 -3.04 -8.42 27.25
C ASP A 180 -3.26 -9.87 26.76
N LEU A 181 -2.85 -10.12 25.51
CA LEU A 181 -2.92 -11.43 24.85
C LEU A 181 -1.66 -12.28 25.16
N LYS A 182 -1.85 -13.34 25.97
CA LYS A 182 -0.76 -14.23 26.39
C LYS A 182 -0.49 -15.34 25.38
N VAL A 183 0.52 -15.14 24.54
CA VAL A 183 1.06 -16.16 23.63
C VAL A 183 1.70 -17.29 24.43
N ARG A 184 1.37 -18.56 24.14
CA ARG A 184 1.94 -19.70 24.87
C ARG A 184 3.31 -20.09 24.27
N PRO A 185 4.34 -20.40 25.08
CA PRO A 185 5.67 -20.74 24.56
C PRO A 185 5.71 -21.86 23.49
N PRO A 186 4.88 -22.94 23.55
CA PRO A 186 4.85 -23.96 22.50
C PRO A 186 4.29 -23.47 21.16
N GLU A 187 3.39 -22.49 21.16
CA GLU A 187 2.83 -21.88 19.94
C GLU A 187 3.89 -20.98 19.29
N LEU A 188 4.57 -20.16 20.10
CA LEU A 188 5.67 -19.30 19.66
C LEU A 188 6.83 -20.13 19.07
N ALA A 189 7.28 -21.18 19.76
CA ALA A 189 8.34 -22.05 19.28
C ALA A 189 7.99 -22.75 17.95
N MET A 190 6.72 -23.09 17.74
CA MET A 190 6.25 -23.68 16.48
C MET A 190 6.19 -22.65 15.35
N ALA A 191 5.76 -21.42 15.65
CA ALA A 191 5.80 -20.31 14.68
C ALA A 191 7.24 -19.96 14.29
N SER A 192 8.18 -19.90 15.24
CA SER A 192 9.62 -19.71 14.95
C SER A 192 10.15 -20.82 14.04
N SER A 193 9.88 -22.09 14.33
CA SER A 193 10.31 -23.20 13.46
C SER A 193 9.70 -23.16 12.06
N LEU A 194 8.54 -22.52 11.87
CA LEU A 194 7.96 -22.30 10.54
C LEU A 194 8.67 -21.15 9.82
N ILE A 195 8.94 -20.04 10.50
CA ILE A 195 9.73 -18.91 9.97
C ILE A 195 11.11 -19.41 9.54
N ASP A 196 11.84 -20.10 10.42
CA ASP A 196 13.15 -20.71 10.11
C ASP A 196 13.10 -21.73 8.95
N SER A 197 11.92 -22.30 8.69
CA SER A 197 11.71 -23.21 7.55
C SER A 197 11.49 -22.49 6.21
N MET A 198 11.12 -21.22 6.25
CA MET A 198 10.83 -20.37 5.09
C MET A 198 11.85 -19.24 4.89
N THR A 199 12.78 -19.03 5.83
CA THR A 199 13.93 -18.13 5.69
C THR A 199 14.84 -18.57 4.55
N GLY A 200 15.21 -17.62 3.69
CA GLY A 200 16.17 -17.77 2.59
C GLY A 200 16.78 -16.43 2.22
N GLU A 201 17.64 -16.41 1.21
CA GLU A 201 18.21 -15.17 0.68
C GLU A 201 17.20 -14.45 -0.23
N PHE A 202 17.14 -13.12 -0.15
CA PHE A 202 16.22 -12.31 -0.96
C PHE A 202 16.88 -11.93 -2.29
N GLU A 203 16.49 -12.63 -3.35
CA GLU A 203 16.86 -12.30 -4.74
C GLU A 203 15.71 -11.54 -5.43
N PRO A 204 15.81 -10.21 -5.66
CA PRO A 204 14.70 -9.43 -6.23
C PRO A 204 14.29 -9.90 -7.63
N ASP A 205 15.25 -10.34 -8.45
CA ASP A 205 15.04 -10.77 -9.83
C ASP A 205 14.33 -12.14 -9.95
N ALA A 206 14.17 -12.87 -8.84
CA ALA A 206 13.38 -14.10 -8.80
C ALA A 206 11.86 -13.85 -8.75
N PHE A 207 11.42 -12.60 -8.51
CA PHE A 207 10.01 -12.24 -8.38
C PHE A 207 9.50 -11.52 -9.64
N THR A 208 8.33 -11.96 -10.13
CA THR A 208 7.64 -11.38 -11.28
C THR A 208 6.38 -10.63 -10.90
N ASP A 209 5.96 -9.70 -11.77
CA ASP A 209 4.64 -9.07 -11.68
C ASP A 209 3.64 -9.93 -12.45
N ASP A 210 3.09 -10.93 -11.76
CA ASP A 210 2.20 -11.93 -12.33
C ASP A 210 0.88 -11.31 -12.82
N TYR A 211 0.43 -10.22 -12.18
CA TYR A 211 -0.73 -9.45 -12.64
C TYR A 211 -0.46 -8.83 -14.02
N ARG A 212 0.71 -8.22 -14.21
CA ARG A 212 1.11 -7.64 -15.50
C ARG A 212 1.31 -8.72 -16.58
N ALA A 213 1.84 -9.87 -16.22
CA ALA A 213 1.96 -11.02 -17.12
C ALA A 213 0.57 -11.50 -17.60
N ALA A 214 -0.33 -11.82 -16.66
CA ALA A 214 -1.69 -12.24 -16.98
C ALA A 214 -2.48 -11.18 -17.76
N LEU A 215 -2.29 -9.89 -17.44
CA LEU A 215 -2.93 -8.79 -18.17
C LEU A 215 -2.40 -8.66 -19.61
N GLN A 216 -1.11 -8.91 -19.83
CA GLN A 216 -0.51 -8.96 -21.17
C GLN A 216 -1.09 -10.13 -21.98
N GLU A 217 -1.21 -11.33 -21.40
CA GLU A 217 -1.84 -12.49 -22.06
C GLU A 217 -3.31 -12.21 -22.46
N VAL A 218 -4.09 -11.54 -21.61
CA VAL A 218 -5.47 -11.13 -21.92
C VAL A 218 -5.52 -10.09 -23.04
N ILE A 219 -4.52 -9.21 -23.15
CA ILE A 219 -4.40 -8.26 -24.26
C ILE A 219 -4.07 -9.01 -25.56
N ASP A 220 -3.05 -9.89 -25.54
CA ASP A 220 -2.58 -10.60 -26.71
C ASP A 220 -3.65 -11.57 -27.25
N ALA A 221 -4.35 -12.30 -26.38
CA ALA A 221 -5.50 -13.13 -26.78
C ALA A 221 -6.60 -12.32 -27.49
N LYS A 222 -6.90 -11.12 -27.00
CA LYS A 222 -7.88 -10.20 -27.64
C LYS A 222 -7.38 -9.62 -28.96
N VAL A 223 -6.07 -9.38 -29.11
CA VAL A 223 -5.46 -8.93 -30.37
C VAL A 223 -5.48 -10.06 -31.41
N GLU A 224 -5.21 -11.30 -31.00
CA GLU A 224 -5.23 -12.49 -31.86
C GLU A 224 -6.64 -13.03 -32.13
N GLY A 225 -7.68 -12.42 -31.58
CA GLY A 225 -9.08 -12.81 -31.78
C GLY A 225 -9.47 -14.14 -31.14
N ARG A 226 -8.69 -14.63 -30.18
CA ARG A 226 -9.01 -15.84 -29.40
C ARG A 226 -9.96 -15.49 -28.27
N GLU A 227 -10.90 -16.38 -27.96
CA GLU A 227 -11.67 -16.24 -26.71
C GLU A 227 -10.72 -16.29 -25.52
N VAL A 228 -10.91 -15.38 -24.58
CA VAL A 228 -10.08 -15.28 -23.37
C VAL A 228 -10.35 -16.50 -22.52
N VAL A 229 -9.44 -17.47 -22.57
CA VAL A 229 -9.40 -18.59 -21.62
C VAL A 229 -9.08 -17.98 -20.25
N GLN A 230 -10.00 -18.08 -19.30
CA GLN A 230 -9.68 -17.74 -17.92
C GLN A 230 -8.61 -18.73 -17.44
N PRO A 231 -7.47 -18.27 -16.88
CA PRO A 231 -6.57 -19.18 -16.18
C PRO A 231 -7.34 -19.83 -15.04
N GLU A 232 -7.14 -21.14 -14.82
CA GLU A 232 -7.82 -21.85 -13.73
C GLU A 232 -7.48 -21.19 -12.40
N GLU A 233 -8.53 -20.81 -11.68
CA GLU A 233 -8.45 -20.29 -10.32
C GLU A 233 -7.85 -21.40 -9.45
N VAL A 234 -6.61 -21.22 -9.01
CA VAL A 234 -5.94 -22.17 -8.11
C VAL A 234 -6.79 -22.27 -6.85
N GLU A 235 -7.40 -23.44 -6.61
CA GLU A 235 -8.28 -23.66 -5.45
C GLU A 235 -7.56 -23.21 -4.17
N GLU A 236 -7.99 -22.08 -3.60
CA GLU A 236 -7.50 -21.63 -2.31
C GLU A 236 -7.82 -22.72 -1.28
N ALA A 237 -6.76 -23.36 -0.75
CA ALA A 237 -6.92 -24.40 0.25
C ALA A 237 -7.76 -23.85 1.42
N PRO A 238 -8.86 -24.52 1.81
CA PRO A 238 -9.88 -23.93 2.66
C PRO A 238 -9.29 -23.42 3.96
N ALA A 239 -9.62 -22.18 4.33
CA ALA A 239 -9.09 -21.48 5.48
C ALA A 239 -9.38 -22.22 6.80
N ALA A 240 -8.45 -23.11 7.19
CA ALA A 240 -8.53 -23.94 8.39
C ALA A 240 -8.20 -23.15 9.68
N ALA A 241 -8.77 -21.96 9.83
CA ALA A 241 -8.55 -21.03 10.92
C ALA A 241 -9.32 -21.41 12.21
N VAL A 242 -9.25 -22.69 12.61
CA VAL A 242 -9.92 -23.22 13.82
C VAL A 242 -8.99 -24.04 14.72
N ASP A 243 -7.84 -24.51 14.21
CA ASP A 243 -6.75 -25.06 15.04
C ASP A 243 -5.39 -24.59 14.51
N LEU A 244 -4.87 -23.52 15.10
CA LEU A 244 -3.56 -22.94 14.78
C LEU A 244 -2.43 -23.98 14.94
N MET A 245 -2.51 -24.89 15.91
CA MET A 245 -1.48 -25.90 16.15
C MET A 245 -1.51 -27.02 15.10
N ALA A 246 -2.70 -27.36 14.57
CA ALA A 246 -2.80 -28.27 13.42
C ALA A 246 -2.30 -27.61 12.14
N ALA A 247 -2.68 -26.34 11.89
CA ALA A 247 -2.27 -25.58 10.72
C ALA A 247 -0.74 -25.36 10.67
N LEU A 248 -0.13 -24.93 11.78
CA LEU A 248 1.32 -24.72 11.88
C LEU A 248 2.11 -26.04 11.67
N LYS A 249 1.69 -27.15 12.28
CA LYS A 249 2.29 -28.47 12.03
C LYS A 249 2.23 -28.86 10.55
N ALA A 250 1.06 -28.75 9.94
CA ALA A 250 0.87 -29.08 8.52
C ALA A 250 1.73 -28.19 7.59
N SER A 251 2.02 -26.94 7.97
CA SER A 251 2.94 -26.08 7.24
C SER A 251 4.41 -26.44 7.46
N VAL A 252 4.84 -26.76 8.69
CA VAL A 252 6.21 -27.24 8.99
C VAL A 252 6.50 -28.58 8.30
N ASP A 253 5.56 -29.52 8.32
CA ASP A 253 5.71 -30.82 7.66
C ASP A 253 5.83 -30.68 6.14
N ARG A 254 5.06 -29.77 5.52
CA ARG A 254 5.19 -29.43 4.09
C ARG A 254 6.53 -28.75 3.77
N ALA A 255 6.99 -27.82 4.60
CA ALA A 255 8.28 -27.15 4.41
C ALA A 255 9.48 -28.10 4.56
N ARG A 256 9.38 -29.13 5.43
CA ARG A 256 10.37 -30.20 5.54
C ARG A 256 10.36 -31.12 4.31
N ALA A 257 9.18 -31.53 3.85
CA ALA A 257 9.03 -32.33 2.64
C ALA A 257 9.59 -31.62 1.39
N ALA A 258 9.36 -30.32 1.25
CA ALA A 258 9.87 -29.51 0.15
C ALA A 258 11.42 -29.42 0.11
N ARG A 259 12.08 -29.53 1.27
CA ARG A 259 13.55 -29.51 1.39
C ARG A 259 14.20 -30.90 1.35
N GLY A 260 13.43 -31.96 1.08
CA GLY A 260 13.93 -33.33 0.92
C GLY A 260 14.32 -34.04 2.22
N GLU A 261 14.10 -33.42 3.39
CA GLU A 261 14.29 -34.08 4.68
C GLU A 261 13.14 -35.06 4.94
N GLN A 262 13.44 -36.36 4.86
CA GLN A 262 12.47 -37.38 5.25
C GLN A 262 12.12 -37.24 6.73
N PRO A 263 10.83 -37.37 7.11
CA PRO A 263 10.47 -37.46 8.52
C PRO A 263 11.12 -38.71 9.13
N ALA A 264 11.77 -38.54 10.28
CA ALA A 264 12.28 -39.66 11.06
C ALA A 264 11.12 -40.63 11.35
N ARG A 265 11.27 -41.89 10.92
CA ARG A 265 10.27 -42.96 11.09
C ARG A 265 10.04 -43.29 12.57
N GLY A 266 9.20 -42.51 13.25
CA GLY A 266 8.53 -42.88 14.49
C GLY A 266 7.29 -43.72 14.15
N GLY A 267 7.24 -44.97 14.61
CA GLY A 267 6.17 -45.90 14.24
C GLY A 267 4.78 -45.47 14.71
N GLY A 268 3.87 -45.28 13.76
CA GLY A 268 2.44 -45.07 13.95
C GLY A 268 1.70 -45.53 12.69
N ALA A 269 0.58 -46.24 12.84
CA ALA A 269 -0.02 -47.03 11.77
C ALA A 269 -0.60 -46.22 10.60
N GLU A 270 -0.55 -46.79 9.39
CA GLU A 270 -1.24 -46.28 8.21
C GLU A 270 -2.77 -46.17 8.43
N PRO A 271 -3.40 -45.05 8.04
CA PRO A 271 -4.85 -44.97 7.95
C PRO A 271 -5.33 -45.70 6.69
N THR A 272 -5.99 -46.85 6.87
CA THR A 272 -6.64 -47.58 5.76
C THR A 272 -7.91 -46.83 5.29
N PRO A 273 -8.17 -46.76 3.97
CA PRO A 273 -9.34 -46.04 3.45
C PRO A 273 -10.66 -46.74 3.79
N ILE A 274 -11.60 -45.97 4.36
CA ILE A 274 -12.91 -46.47 4.82
C ILE A 274 -13.89 -46.59 3.63
N SER A 275 -13.70 -47.58 2.75
CA SER A 275 -14.56 -47.74 1.56
C SER A 275 -14.84 -49.19 1.09
N SER A 276 -14.85 -50.19 1.99
CA SER A 276 -15.29 -51.56 1.64
C SER A 276 -16.05 -52.35 2.73
N ALA A 277 -16.27 -51.79 3.92
CA ALA A 277 -16.89 -52.48 5.05
C ALA A 277 -18.45 -52.51 5.05
N ARG A 278 -19.12 -52.49 3.88
CA ARG A 278 -20.60 -52.53 3.79
C ARG A 278 -21.20 -53.67 2.96
N SER A 279 -20.40 -54.69 2.61
CA SER A 279 -20.85 -55.80 1.75
C SER A 279 -20.62 -57.21 2.33
N ALA A 280 -20.22 -57.35 3.60
CA ALA A 280 -19.89 -58.65 4.21
C ALA A 280 -20.74 -59.03 5.43
N GLN A 281 -21.75 -58.24 5.82
CA GLN A 281 -22.60 -58.51 6.99
C GLN A 281 -24.09 -58.66 6.64
N LYS A 282 -24.39 -59.46 5.59
CA LYS A 282 -25.75 -59.90 5.26
C LYS A 282 -25.83 -61.40 4.88
N ALA A 283 -24.92 -62.22 5.42
CA ALA A 283 -24.85 -63.66 5.15
C ALA A 283 -24.52 -64.53 6.39
N ALA A 284 -24.84 -64.06 7.61
CA ALA A 284 -24.58 -64.81 8.85
C ALA A 284 -25.60 -64.51 9.96
N ALA A 285 -26.90 -64.54 9.64
CA ALA A 285 -27.98 -64.32 10.62
C ALA A 285 -29.23 -65.19 10.36
N GLN A 286 -29.04 -66.47 10.03
CA GLN A 286 -30.06 -67.50 10.22
C GLN A 286 -29.54 -68.63 11.12
N LYS A 287 -29.66 -68.45 12.44
CA LYS A 287 -30.22 -69.47 13.37
C LYS A 287 -30.27 -68.94 14.82
N LYS A 288 -31.37 -69.30 15.49
CA LYS A 288 -31.67 -69.16 16.93
C LYS A 288 -31.58 -67.77 17.57
N ALA A 289 -32.75 -67.12 17.59
CA ALA A 289 -33.16 -66.31 18.73
C ALA A 289 -33.53 -67.18 19.95
N THR A 290 -33.41 -66.62 21.16
CA THR A 290 -34.36 -66.87 22.27
C THR A 290 -34.45 -65.66 23.20
N LYS A 291 -35.69 -65.17 23.44
CA LYS A 291 -36.17 -64.29 24.54
C LYS A 291 -35.50 -62.90 24.69
N ALA A 292 -36.05 -61.76 24.22
CA ALA A 292 -37.33 -61.10 24.58
C ALA A 292 -37.47 -60.70 26.08
N PRO A 293 -38.18 -59.60 26.46
CA PRO A 293 -38.36 -58.30 25.75
C PRO A 293 -38.49 -57.02 26.64
N ALA A 294 -38.63 -55.85 25.99
CA ALA A 294 -39.32 -54.60 26.44
C ALA A 294 -38.62 -53.74 27.52
N LYS A 295 -38.80 -52.41 27.61
CA LYS A 295 -39.88 -51.47 27.19
C LYS A 295 -39.29 -50.16 26.56
N LYS A 296 -39.91 -49.56 25.53
CA LYS A 296 -40.74 -48.30 25.53
C LYS A 296 -40.18 -47.10 26.33
N ALA A 297 -40.30 -45.82 25.91
CA ALA A 297 -40.71 -45.24 24.61
C ALA A 297 -40.55 -43.68 24.61
N ALA A 298 -40.30 -43.11 23.42
CA ALA A 298 -40.99 -41.96 22.79
C ALA A 298 -40.92 -40.49 23.31
N GLU A 299 -40.65 -39.60 22.32
CA GLU A 299 -41.28 -38.27 22.10
C GLU A 299 -40.87 -37.08 23.02
N LYS A 300 -40.96 -35.78 22.63
CA LYS A 300 -41.55 -35.06 21.47
C LYS A 300 -41.00 -33.61 21.36
N LYS A 301 -41.06 -32.97 20.16
CA LYS A 301 -41.41 -31.54 19.80
C LYS A 301 -40.91 -30.33 20.65
N ALA A 302 -40.81 -29.06 20.20
CA ALA A 302 -40.94 -28.36 18.91
C ALA A 302 -40.44 -26.87 19.04
N ALA A 303 -40.37 -26.11 17.93
CA ALA A 303 -40.29 -24.62 17.88
C ALA A 303 -41.72 -24.00 17.79
N PRO A 304 -42.03 -22.68 17.51
CA PRO A 304 -41.18 -21.52 17.08
C PRO A 304 -41.61 -20.03 17.45
N LYS A 305 -40.84 -19.02 16.95
CA LYS A 305 -41.25 -17.70 16.33
C LYS A 305 -41.75 -16.43 17.12
N LYS A 306 -41.40 -15.24 16.52
CA LYS A 306 -42.05 -13.87 16.55
C LYS A 306 -41.90 -13.02 17.85
N ALA A 307 -42.14 -11.69 17.98
CA ALA A 307 -42.26 -10.46 17.12
C ALA A 307 -42.56 -9.21 18.04
N ALA A 308 -42.60 -7.90 17.68
CA ALA A 308 -41.90 -7.02 16.70
C ALA A 308 -42.40 -5.53 16.82
N ALA A 309 -41.63 -4.54 16.27
CA ALA A 309 -42.03 -3.16 15.84
C ALA A 309 -42.29 -1.98 16.84
N LYS A 310 -41.79 -0.76 16.48
CA LYS A 310 -42.37 0.62 16.52
C LYS A 310 -41.35 1.72 16.95
N LYS A 311 -41.55 3.04 16.80
CA LYS A 311 -41.99 3.96 15.68
C LYS A 311 -42.09 5.42 16.22
N THR A 312 -41.59 6.44 15.50
CA THR A 312 -41.94 7.92 15.58
C THR A 312 -41.69 8.68 16.91
N THR A 313 -41.21 9.93 16.91
CA THR A 313 -41.98 11.18 16.61
C THR A 313 -41.09 12.42 16.30
N ALA A 314 -41.70 13.56 15.93
CA ALA A 314 -41.04 14.79 15.47
C ALA A 314 -41.68 16.10 16.03
N LYS A 315 -40.92 17.21 16.02
CA LYS A 315 -41.40 18.62 16.13
C LYS A 315 -40.24 19.56 15.68
N LYS A 316 -40.34 20.50 14.72
CA LYS A 316 -41.16 21.75 14.61
C LYS A 316 -40.94 22.72 15.80
N THR A 317 -40.76 24.04 15.67
CA THR A 317 -40.66 25.03 14.55
C THR A 317 -40.25 26.39 15.16
N GLY A 318 -39.73 27.35 14.38
CA GLY A 318 -39.55 28.73 14.87
C GLY A 318 -39.27 29.75 13.75
N GLU A 319 -40.28 30.57 13.43
CA GLU A 319 -40.28 31.60 12.36
C GLU A 319 -40.58 32.97 13.00
N ALA A 320 -39.89 34.05 12.57
CA ALA A 320 -40.43 35.42 12.58
C ALA A 320 -39.54 36.40 11.79
N ALA A 321 -40.13 37.37 11.10
CA ALA A 321 -39.46 38.40 10.30
C ALA A 321 -39.94 39.81 10.67
N LYS A 322 -39.17 40.89 10.35
CA LYS A 322 -39.68 42.10 9.64
C LYS A 322 -38.71 43.29 9.44
N LYS A 323 -38.89 43.94 8.27
CA LYS A 323 -38.95 45.40 7.96
C LYS A 323 -37.70 46.32 7.83
N THR A 324 -37.35 46.58 6.56
CA THR A 324 -37.43 47.88 5.83
C THR A 324 -37.04 49.24 6.47
N THR A 325 -36.08 49.95 5.85
CA THR A 325 -36.20 51.31 5.22
C THR A 325 -34.89 51.66 4.46
N LYS A 326 -34.88 51.91 3.13
CA LYS A 326 -35.09 53.20 2.40
C LYS A 326 -33.96 54.25 2.58
N LYS A 327 -33.17 54.57 1.52
CA LYS A 327 -33.19 55.84 0.71
C LYS A 327 -31.88 56.15 -0.08
N THR A 328 -32.02 56.65 -1.32
CA THR A 328 -31.13 57.58 -2.10
C THR A 328 -29.72 57.20 -2.61
N ALA A 329 -29.50 57.44 -3.91
CA ALA A 329 -28.24 57.76 -4.61
C ALA A 329 -28.25 59.27 -5.01
N PRO A 330 -27.40 59.86 -5.91
CA PRO A 330 -26.15 59.42 -6.58
C PRO A 330 -25.01 60.49 -6.70
N LYS A 331 -23.78 60.08 -7.08
CA LYS A 331 -22.75 60.78 -7.93
C LYS A 331 -21.46 59.93 -7.89
N LYS A 332 -20.69 59.60 -8.94
CA LYS A 332 -20.15 60.26 -10.15
C LYS A 332 -18.99 61.25 -9.93
N THR A 333 -17.78 60.79 -10.30
CA THR A 333 -16.58 61.51 -10.79
C THR A 333 -15.98 62.63 -9.93
N ALA A 334 -14.75 62.45 -9.47
CA ALA A 334 -13.55 62.70 -10.29
C ALA A 334 -12.52 61.57 -10.08
#